data_AF-A0A5K1HLI9-F1
#
_entry.id   AF-A0A5K1HLI9-F1
#
_cell.length_a   1.000
_cell.length_b   1.000
_cell.length_c   1.000
_cell.angle_alpha   90.00
_cell.angle_beta   90.00
_cell.angle_gamma   90.00
#
_symmetry.space_group_name_H-M   'P 1'
#
loop_
_entity.id
_entity.type
_entity.pdbx_description
1 polymer ?
#
loop_
_entity_poly.entity_id
_entity_poly.type
_entity_poly.pdbx_seq_one_letter_code
_entity_poly.pdbx_strand_id
1 'polypeptide(L)' 'MSTIKNMLVPGGLGFIGSHTVVHIIEQTSASVVIIDDLSNCFDD' A
#
# COMPACT_ATOMS: atom_id res chain seq x y z
N MET A 1 -7.49 22.85 -5.39
CA MET A 1 -7.54 21.43 -4.98
C MET A 1 -6.27 21.08 -4.24
N SER A 2 -6.35 20.36 -3.12
CA SER A 2 -5.16 19.79 -2.47
C SER A 2 -4.83 18.47 -3.16
N THR A 3 -3.61 18.31 -3.66
CA THR A 3 -3.14 17.04 -4.24
C THR A 3 -2.71 16.12 -3.11
N ILE A 4 -3.24 14.89 -3.05
CA ILE A 4 -2.74 13.89 -2.11
C ILE A 4 -1.30 13.56 -2.49
N LYS A 5 -0.37 13.90 -1.60
CA LYS A 5 1.08 13.65 -1.79
C LYS A 5 1.54 12.37 -1.12
N ASN A 6 0.96 12.02 0.03
CA ASN A 6 1.36 10.87 0.83
C ASN A 6 0.12 10.05 1.23
N MET A 7 0.16 8.74 1.03
CA MET A 7 -0.90 7.82 1.40
C MET A 7 -0.37 6.74 2.34
N LEU A 8 -0.98 6.61 3.52
CA LEU A 8 -0.72 5.52 4.46
C LEU A 8 -1.60 4.32 4.09
N VAL A 9 -0.99 3.17 3.87
CA VAL A 9 -1.68 1.92 3.54
C VAL A 9 -1.34 0.85 4.58
N PRO A 10 -2.16 0.70 5.64
CA PRO A 10 -2.01 -0.40 6.57
C PRO A 10 -2.37 -1.73 5.91
N GLY A 11 -1.62 -2.81 6.18
CA GLY A 11 -1.85 -4.11 5.53
C GLY A 11 -1.47 -4.14 4.04
N GLY A 12 -0.61 -3.20 3.61
CA GLY A 12 -0.22 -3.01 2.21
C GLY A 12 0.59 -4.15 1.61
N LEU A 13 1.04 -5.12 2.41
CA LEU A 13 1.75 -6.32 1.95
C LEU A 13 0.83 -7.55 1.86
N GLY A 14 -0.42 -7.44 2.30
CA GLY A 14 -1.44 -8.48 2.09
C GLY A 14 -1.87 -8.62 0.62
N PHE A 15 -2.71 -9.61 0.34
CA PHE A 15 -3.15 -9.93 -1.02
C PHE A 15 -3.79 -8.73 -1.76
N ILE A 16 -4.75 -8.06 -1.12
CA ILE A 16 -5.42 -6.88 -1.70
C ILE A 16 -4.54 -5.63 -1.60
N GLY A 17 -3.85 -5.47 -0.47
CA GLY A 17 -3.01 -4.31 -0.19
C GLY A 17 -1.90 -4.15 -1.22
N SER A 18 -1.20 -5.23 -1.55
CA SER A 18 -0.09 -5.23 -2.50
C SER A 18 -0.50 -4.74 -3.89
N HIS A 19 -1.61 -5.27 -4.43
CA HIS A 19 -2.13 -4.85 -5.73
C HIS A 19 -2.66 -3.42 -5.70
N THR A 20 -3.25 -3.00 -4.58
CA THR A 20 -3.74 -1.63 -4.39
C THR A 20 -2.57 -0.63 -4.37
N VAL A 21 -1.48 -0.96 -3.66
CA VAL A 21 -0.26 -0.14 -3.64
C VAL A 21 0.34 0.01 -5.03
N VAL A 22 0.45 -1.09 -5.79
CA VAL A 22 0.93 -1.05 -7.18
C VAL A 22 0.04 -0.13 -8.01
N HIS A 23 -1.28 -0.29 -7.94
CA HIS A 23 -2.22 0.55 -8.67
C HIS A 23 -2.10 2.04 -8.30
N ILE A 24 -1.93 2.37 -7.01
CA ILE A 24 -1.72 3.76 -6.57
C ILE A 24 -0.44 4.34 -7.18
N ILE A 25 0.66 3.59 -7.16
CA ILE A 25 1.96 4.03 -7.70
C ILE A 25 1.90 4.20 -9.22
N GLU A 26 1.15 3.34 -9.92
CA GLU A 26 1.02 3.42 -11.39
C GLU A 26 0.07 4.53 -11.86
N GLN A 27 -1.02 4.77 -11.12
CA GLN A 27 -2.07 5.70 -11.54
C GLN A 27 -1.91 7.11 -10.97
N THR A 28 -1.02 7.30 -9.99
CA THR A 28 -0.88 8.56 -9.27
C THR A 28 0.59 8.92 -9.06
N SER A 29 0.84 10.19 -8.74
CA SER A 29 2.16 10.64 -8.27
C SER A 29 2.26 10.67 -6.73
N ALA A 30 1.37 9.96 -6.03
CA ALA A 30 1.38 9.91 -4.57
C ALA A 30 2.49 8.97 -4.08
N SER A 31 3.21 9.40 -3.04
CA SER A 31 4.09 8.52 -2.28
C SER A 31 3.27 7.65 -1.34
N VAL A 32 3.65 6.38 -1.21
CA VAL A 32 2.95 5.42 -0.36
C VAL A 32 3.83 5.06 0.84
N VAL A 33 3.24 5.06 2.02
CA VAL A 33 3.84 4.53 3.26
C VAL A 33 3.03 3.32 3.66
N ILE A 34 3.68 2.15 3.77
CA ILE A 34 3.03 0.91 4.18
C ILE A 34 3.34 0.68 5.67
N ILE A 35 2.32 0.30 6.43
CA ILE A 35 2.50 -0.27 7.77
C ILE A 35 1.88 -1.65 7.76
N ASP A 36 2.68 -2.67 7.98
CA ASP A 36 2.22 -4.06 7.97
C ASP A 36 2.92 -4.81 9.10
N ASP A 37 2.17 -5.64 9.82
CA ASP A 37 2.67 -6.46 10.91
C ASP A 37 3.04 -7.88 10.46
N LEU A 38 2.80 -8.20 9.18
CA LEU A 38 3.06 -9.50 8.56
C LEU A 38 2.37 -10.67 9.27
N SER A 39 1.28 -10.41 10.02
CA SER A 39 0.59 -11.41 10.83
C SER A 39 -0.01 -12.58 10.03
N ASN A 40 -0.08 -12.47 8.70
CA ASN A 40 -0.56 -13.47 7.76
C ASN A 40 0.53 -14.01 6.79
N CYS A 41 1.81 -13.76 7.07
CA CYS A 41 2.93 -14.27 6.28
C CYS A 41 3.44 -15.58 6.89
N PHE A 42 2.81 -16.70 6.54
CA PHE A 42 3.20 -18.03 7.00
C PHE A 42 4.04 -18.73 5.93
N ASP A 43 5.09 -19.44 6.34
CA ASP A 43 5.76 -20.43 5.48
C ASP A 43 4.89 -21.69 5.40
N ASP A 44 4.83 -22.32 4.22
CA ASP A 44 4.20 -23.63 4.01
C ASP A 44 5.00 -24.78 4.66
#